data_AF-A0A3A1ND94-F1
#
_entry.id   AF-A0A3A1ND94-F1
#
_cell.length_a   1.000
_cell.length_b   1.000
_cell.length_c   1.000
_cell.angle_alpha   90.00
_cell.angle_beta   90.00
_cell.angle_gamma   90.00
#
_symmetry.space_group_name_H-M   'P 1'
#
loop_
_entity.id
_entity.type
_entity.pdbx_description
1 polymer ?
#
loop_
_entity_poly.entity_id
_entity_poly.type
_entity_poly.pdbx_seq_one_letter_code
_entity_poly.pdbx_strand_id
1 'polypeptide(L)'
;MLLIFTHKVTNRLTYTAKQIFEKILGVEIGFTTKVEDFIKHSGPKMTYSKQPLQNEFFIRSNDLLFEQGINDLEVKISDWDGIPCFFSSGDKSTIPFDIFSASFFLLSRYEEYLPHVKDSVGRFPVKESIAYQNNFLELPVVDLWAYKLLEALKVRFPDLETKEKNYRFTSIINVTTSHAYAMRGIARTIGGFLLDLGNFKFRNVWERFSVMLRLKKDPYDNFFELVDIHKKFPIKTMFFFQFAKHSAHDKNISTNNNRFRNLIKSVADYSVVSLSTSFVSSLDKNVLREEKKQLGNLINRPINYARLRYNKVNVPATYRNLVETEFTDDFSMGYTHEIGFRAGTCTPFYFYDINTEVRQPIKIHPFAMHDYALVNYKTKDEVFEKMDRVYRLVKQVKGDFILVFSNELLGSKQQLDWMELYQFVLKRYYV
;
A
#
# COMPACT_ATOMS: atom_id res chain seq x y z
N MET A 1 26.23 -7.47 -13.83
CA MET A 1 25.20 -6.64 -14.50
C MET A 1 24.58 -7.42 -15.65
N LEU A 2 23.25 -7.48 -15.74
CA LEU A 2 22.48 -8.07 -16.84
C LEU A 2 22.25 -7.01 -17.93
N LEU A 3 22.69 -7.27 -19.17
CA LEU A 3 22.50 -6.34 -20.30
C LEU A 3 21.21 -6.62 -21.06
N ILE A 4 20.33 -5.63 -21.18
CA ILE A 4 19.06 -5.73 -21.90
C ILE A 4 19.17 -4.99 -23.23
N PHE A 5 19.10 -5.72 -24.34
CA PHE A 5 18.95 -5.11 -25.66
C PHE A 5 17.49 -4.76 -25.93
N THR A 6 17.25 -3.56 -26.44
CA THR A 6 15.94 -3.15 -26.94
C THR A 6 16.10 -2.15 -28.08
N HIS A 7 15.10 -2.04 -28.96
CA HIS A 7 15.13 -1.11 -30.08
C HIS A 7 15.04 0.37 -29.64
N LYS A 8 14.45 0.65 -28.48
CA LYS A 8 14.31 2.00 -27.91
C LYS A 8 14.26 1.94 -26.39
N VAL A 9 15.11 2.71 -25.71
CA VAL A 9 15.02 2.86 -24.25
C VAL A 9 13.99 3.94 -23.92
N THR A 10 12.94 3.58 -23.19
CA THR A 10 11.87 4.51 -22.77
C THR A 10 11.81 4.65 -21.27
N ASN A 11 11.10 5.68 -20.79
CA ASN A 11 10.87 5.89 -19.36
C ASN A 11 10.08 4.73 -18.73
N ARG A 12 9.03 4.23 -19.41
CA ARG A 12 8.22 3.10 -18.95
C ARG A 12 9.03 1.81 -18.80
N LEU A 13 9.85 1.48 -19.82
CA LEU A 13 10.72 0.31 -19.79
C LEU A 13 11.77 0.43 -18.69
N THR A 14 12.47 1.57 -18.64
CA THR A 14 13.51 1.81 -17.63
C THR A 14 12.93 1.72 -16.21
N TYR A 15 11.78 2.35 -15.98
CA TYR A 15 11.08 2.32 -14.70
C TYR A 15 10.74 0.88 -14.28
N THR A 16 10.11 0.12 -15.17
CA THR A 16 9.57 -1.20 -14.83
C THR A 16 10.66 -2.25 -14.69
N ALA A 17 11.64 -2.26 -15.59
CA ALA A 17 12.77 -3.16 -15.51
C ALA A 17 13.61 -2.90 -14.25
N LYS A 18 13.80 -1.62 -13.85
CA LYS A 18 14.45 -1.31 -12.56
C LYS A 18 13.62 -1.77 -11.38
N GLN A 19 12.30 -1.69 -11.44
CA GLN A 19 11.46 -2.22 -10.37
C GLN A 19 11.62 -3.75 -10.24
N ILE A 20 11.56 -4.49 -11.36
CA ILE A 20 11.69 -5.95 -11.35
C ILE A 20 13.12 -6.37 -10.96
N PHE A 21 14.12 -5.93 -11.69
CA PHE A 21 15.48 -6.42 -11.50
C PHE A 21 16.18 -5.79 -10.30
N GLU A 22 16.28 -4.46 -10.24
CA GLU A 22 17.03 -3.82 -9.16
C GLU A 22 16.24 -3.84 -7.85
N LYS A 23 14.95 -3.50 -7.90
CA LYS A 23 14.14 -3.37 -6.69
C LYS A 23 13.60 -4.68 -6.19
N ILE A 24 13.14 -5.65 -6.99
CA ILE A 24 12.60 -6.91 -6.47
C ILE A 24 13.71 -7.97 -6.36
N LEU A 25 14.48 -8.18 -7.44
CA LEU A 25 15.44 -9.29 -7.54
C LEU A 25 16.87 -8.97 -7.06
N GLY A 26 17.21 -7.68 -6.89
CA GLY A 26 18.56 -7.26 -6.54
C GLY A 26 19.59 -7.51 -7.65
N VAL A 27 19.17 -7.54 -8.91
CA VAL A 27 20.01 -7.70 -10.10
C VAL A 27 20.27 -6.33 -10.72
N GLU A 28 21.55 -5.98 -10.90
CA GLU A 28 21.95 -4.77 -11.61
C GLU A 28 21.75 -4.92 -13.11
N ILE A 29 21.15 -3.92 -13.76
CA ILE A 29 20.84 -3.94 -15.20
C ILE A 29 21.48 -2.79 -15.95
N GLY A 30 21.77 -3.04 -17.23
CA GLY A 30 22.11 -2.03 -18.22
C GLY A 30 21.24 -2.17 -19.47
N PHE A 31 21.11 -1.10 -20.26
CA PHE A 31 20.41 -1.14 -21.53
C PHE A 31 21.36 -0.86 -22.69
N THR A 32 21.08 -1.47 -23.85
CA THR A 32 21.71 -1.08 -25.11
C THR A 32 20.70 -1.11 -26.25
N THR A 33 20.88 -0.20 -27.21
CA THR A 33 20.17 -0.20 -28.49
C THR A 33 21.05 -0.64 -29.66
N LYS A 34 22.34 -0.89 -29.41
CA LYS A 34 23.33 -1.29 -30.41
C LYS A 34 23.54 -2.79 -30.35
N VAL A 35 23.28 -3.46 -31.48
CA VAL A 35 23.49 -4.91 -31.61
C VAL A 35 24.96 -5.29 -31.38
N GLU A 36 25.91 -4.45 -31.81
CA GLU A 36 27.34 -4.69 -31.58
C GLU A 36 27.71 -4.77 -30.10
N ASP A 37 27.19 -3.86 -29.28
CA ASP A 37 27.46 -3.85 -27.84
C ASP A 37 26.84 -5.09 -27.16
N PHE A 38 25.66 -5.49 -27.62
CA PHE A 38 25.01 -6.72 -27.16
C PHE A 38 25.82 -7.97 -27.51
N ILE A 39 26.38 -8.06 -28.72
CA ILE A 39 27.21 -9.19 -29.14
C ILE A 39 28.51 -9.23 -28.33
N LYS A 40 29.18 -8.08 -28.16
CA LYS A 40 30.45 -7.94 -27.41
C LYS A 40 30.31 -8.24 -25.91
N HIS A 41 29.12 -8.09 -25.33
CA HIS A 41 28.88 -8.38 -23.92
C HIS A 41 28.98 -9.89 -23.62
N SER A 42 29.91 -10.27 -22.76
CA SER A 42 30.16 -11.67 -22.35
C SER A 42 29.34 -12.12 -21.15
N GLY A 43 28.78 -11.19 -20.38
CA GLY A 43 27.96 -11.49 -19.21
C GLY A 43 26.50 -11.86 -19.55
N PRO A 44 25.65 -12.03 -18.51
CA PRO A 44 24.23 -12.27 -18.69
C PRO A 44 23.60 -11.19 -19.56
N LYS A 45 22.85 -11.61 -20.58
CA LYS A 45 22.19 -10.69 -21.51
C LYS A 45 20.88 -11.24 -22.04
N MET A 46 19.94 -10.33 -22.29
CA MET A 46 18.63 -10.67 -22.82
C MET A 46 18.15 -9.65 -23.85
N THR A 47 17.27 -10.09 -24.74
CA THR A 47 16.61 -9.22 -25.72
C THR A 47 15.17 -8.96 -25.29
N TYR A 48 14.78 -7.68 -25.32
CA TYR A 48 13.41 -7.22 -25.15
C TYR A 48 12.97 -6.39 -26.35
N SER A 49 12.31 -7.04 -27.31
CA SER A 49 11.94 -6.46 -28.61
C SER A 49 10.83 -7.29 -29.28
N LYS A 50 10.44 -6.93 -30.52
CA LYS A 50 9.44 -7.70 -31.29
C LYS A 50 9.96 -9.04 -31.83
N GLN A 51 11.27 -9.15 -32.06
CA GLN A 51 11.92 -10.34 -32.63
C GLN A 51 13.27 -10.61 -31.95
N PRO A 52 13.63 -11.88 -31.71
CA PRO A 52 14.94 -12.20 -31.17
C PRO A 52 16.03 -11.82 -32.17
N LEU A 53 17.23 -11.54 -31.66
CA LEU A 53 18.40 -11.32 -32.50
C LEU A 53 19.00 -12.67 -32.93
N GLN A 54 19.11 -13.61 -32.00
CA GLN A 54 19.70 -14.94 -32.17
C GLN A 54 19.02 -15.96 -31.23
N ASN A 55 19.79 -16.80 -30.52
CA ASN A 55 19.33 -17.79 -29.55
C ASN A 55 19.58 -17.33 -28.10
N GLU A 56 19.36 -16.06 -27.79
CA GLU A 56 19.49 -15.48 -26.45
C GLU A 56 18.24 -15.70 -25.58
N PHE A 57 18.31 -15.27 -24.31
CA PHE A 57 17.12 -15.12 -23.49
C PHE A 57 16.26 -13.98 -24.07
N PHE A 58 15.10 -14.30 -24.62
CA PHE A 58 14.28 -13.37 -25.38
C PHE A 58 12.89 -13.22 -24.77
N ILE A 59 12.47 -11.98 -24.54
CA ILE A 59 11.08 -11.66 -24.17
C ILE A 59 10.50 -10.79 -25.27
N ARG A 60 9.40 -11.27 -25.87
CA ARG A 60 8.69 -10.47 -26.90
C ARG A 60 8.00 -9.30 -26.23
N SER A 61 8.24 -8.10 -26.77
CA SER A 61 7.71 -6.87 -26.20
C SER A 61 6.33 -6.49 -26.71
N ASN A 62 5.43 -6.11 -25.80
CA ASN A 62 4.19 -5.39 -26.09
C ASN A 62 4.50 -3.89 -26.34
N ASP A 63 3.63 -3.22 -27.07
CA ASP A 63 3.82 -1.80 -27.44
C ASP A 63 3.62 -0.83 -26.27
N LEU A 64 2.96 -1.27 -25.20
CA LEU A 64 2.64 -0.46 -24.01
C LEU A 64 3.85 0.31 -23.45
N LEU A 65 5.04 -0.28 -23.44
CA LEU A 65 6.23 0.40 -22.90
C LEU A 65 6.88 1.37 -23.88
N PHE A 66 6.47 1.37 -25.14
CA PHE A 66 7.02 2.23 -26.19
C PHE A 66 6.05 3.34 -26.64
N GLU A 67 4.79 3.22 -26.25
CA GLU A 67 3.74 4.23 -26.41
C GLU A 67 3.86 5.38 -25.39
N GLN A 68 3.15 6.47 -25.69
CA GLN A 68 2.95 7.61 -24.78
C GLN A 68 1.47 7.84 -24.56
N GLY A 69 1.11 8.32 -23.38
CA GLY A 69 -0.28 8.60 -23.03
C GLY A 69 -1.09 7.35 -22.69
N ILE A 70 -2.40 7.49 -22.65
CA ILE A 70 -3.33 6.46 -22.18
C ILE A 70 -4.17 6.01 -23.36
N ASN A 71 -3.98 4.76 -23.76
CA ASN A 71 -4.78 4.07 -24.76
C ASN A 71 -5.65 3.01 -24.09
N ASP A 72 -6.80 2.71 -24.69
CA ASP A 72 -7.61 1.58 -24.27
C ASP A 72 -6.90 0.26 -24.64
N LEU A 73 -6.90 -0.70 -23.73
CA LEU A 73 -6.15 -1.95 -23.85
C LEU A 73 -7.06 -3.13 -23.58
N GLU A 74 -7.19 -4.04 -24.55
CA GLU A 74 -7.85 -5.32 -24.31
C GLU A 74 -6.87 -6.26 -23.58
N VAL A 75 -7.13 -6.51 -22.30
CA VAL A 75 -6.29 -7.39 -21.48
C VAL A 75 -6.93 -8.79 -21.39
N LYS A 76 -6.26 -9.78 -21.99
CA LYS A 76 -6.62 -11.20 -21.88
C LYS A 76 -5.75 -11.89 -20.85
N ILE A 77 -6.38 -12.46 -19.83
CA ILE A 77 -5.69 -13.25 -18.81
C ILE A 77 -5.27 -14.60 -19.38
N SER A 78 -4.07 -15.01 -19.00
CA SER A 78 -3.44 -16.30 -19.24
C SER A 78 -2.88 -16.81 -17.90
N ASP A 79 -2.27 -17.98 -17.91
CA ASP A 79 -1.70 -18.61 -16.73
C ASP A 79 -0.23 -18.98 -16.97
N TRP A 80 0.63 -18.74 -15.99
CA TRP A 80 2.02 -19.19 -15.98
C TRP A 80 2.29 -20.04 -14.73
N ASP A 81 2.10 -21.36 -14.87
CA ASP A 81 2.17 -22.38 -13.81
C ASP A 81 1.39 -22.00 -12.54
N GLY A 82 0.11 -21.71 -12.71
CA GLY A 82 -0.83 -21.37 -11.63
C GLY A 82 -0.80 -19.90 -11.20
N ILE A 83 0.00 -19.06 -11.86
CA ILE A 83 0.05 -17.61 -11.60
C ILE A 83 -0.59 -16.88 -12.78
N PRO A 84 -1.71 -16.16 -12.57
CA PRO A 84 -2.33 -15.36 -13.63
C PRO A 84 -1.34 -14.36 -14.22
N CYS A 85 -1.35 -14.21 -15.55
CA CYS A 85 -0.51 -13.30 -16.30
C CYS A 85 -1.29 -12.75 -17.52
N PHE A 86 -0.76 -11.74 -18.21
CA PHE A 86 -1.41 -11.15 -19.38
C PHE A 86 -0.40 -10.44 -20.29
N PHE A 87 -0.84 -10.04 -21.49
CA PHE A 87 0.04 -9.63 -22.60
C PHE A 87 0.92 -10.78 -23.11
N SER A 88 0.28 -11.85 -23.61
CA SER A 88 0.98 -13.03 -24.14
C SER A 88 2.05 -12.68 -25.18
N SER A 89 3.22 -13.31 -25.08
CA SER A 89 4.41 -13.03 -25.89
C SER A 89 4.64 -14.05 -27.02
N GLY A 90 3.76 -15.05 -27.16
CA GLY A 90 3.83 -16.10 -28.18
C GLY A 90 5.03 -17.05 -28.04
N ASP A 91 5.04 -18.11 -28.85
CA ASP A 91 5.93 -19.29 -28.64
C ASP A 91 7.42 -19.03 -28.80
N LYS A 92 7.81 -17.93 -29.46
CA LYS A 92 9.23 -17.58 -29.62
C LYS A 92 9.84 -16.98 -28.36
N SER A 93 9.03 -16.47 -27.44
CA SER A 93 9.47 -15.85 -26.20
C SER A 93 9.85 -16.91 -25.18
N THR A 94 10.92 -16.68 -24.41
CA THR A 94 11.40 -17.61 -23.36
C THR A 94 10.39 -17.75 -22.22
N ILE A 95 9.61 -16.71 -21.95
CA ILE A 95 8.49 -16.73 -20.98
C ILE A 95 7.17 -16.46 -21.71
N PRO A 96 6.00 -16.85 -21.15
CA PRO A 96 4.73 -16.88 -21.90
C PRO A 96 4.04 -15.53 -22.09
N PHE A 97 4.49 -14.47 -21.39
CA PHE A 97 3.95 -13.12 -21.51
C PHE A 97 5.01 -12.04 -21.35
N ASP A 98 4.66 -10.81 -21.74
CA ASP A 98 5.48 -9.64 -21.49
C ASP A 98 5.33 -9.17 -20.03
N ILE A 99 6.23 -9.70 -19.19
CA ILE A 99 6.32 -9.36 -17.76
C ILE A 99 6.50 -7.86 -17.52
N PHE A 100 7.22 -7.14 -18.38
CA PHE A 100 7.48 -5.71 -18.16
C PHE A 100 6.22 -4.89 -18.43
N SER A 101 5.50 -5.18 -19.51
CA SER A 101 4.24 -4.48 -19.79
C SER A 101 3.17 -4.82 -18.76
N ALA A 102 3.04 -6.08 -18.37
CA ALA A 102 2.06 -6.51 -17.37
C ALA A 102 2.34 -5.88 -15.99
N SER A 103 3.60 -5.83 -15.59
CA SER A 103 4.01 -5.17 -14.35
C SER A 103 3.79 -3.66 -14.40
N PHE A 104 4.11 -3.01 -15.53
CA PHE A 104 3.86 -1.57 -15.69
C PHE A 104 2.38 -1.24 -15.56
N PHE A 105 1.50 -2.04 -16.17
CA PHE A 105 0.06 -1.87 -16.11
C PHE A 105 -0.44 -1.85 -14.64
N LEU A 106 0.01 -2.81 -13.83
CA LEU A 106 -0.38 -2.90 -12.41
C LEU A 106 0.28 -1.82 -11.54
N LEU A 107 1.58 -1.58 -11.71
CA LEU A 107 2.34 -0.63 -10.89
C LEU A 107 1.94 0.82 -11.13
N SER A 108 1.67 1.19 -12.39
CA SER A 108 1.19 2.53 -12.73
C SER A 108 -0.29 2.75 -12.40
N ARG A 109 -1.02 1.68 -12.03
CA ARG A 109 -2.48 1.68 -11.91
C ARG A 109 -3.16 2.13 -13.20
N TYR A 110 -2.68 1.61 -14.33
CA TYR A 110 -3.10 2.01 -15.68
C TYR A 110 -4.63 1.98 -15.85
N GLU A 111 -5.30 0.94 -15.35
CA GLU A 111 -6.76 0.80 -15.37
C GLU A 111 -7.51 1.98 -14.72
N GLU A 112 -6.91 2.64 -13.73
CA GLU A 112 -7.54 3.76 -13.02
C GLU A 112 -7.43 5.09 -13.79
N TYR A 113 -6.66 5.14 -14.87
CA TYR A 113 -6.62 6.27 -15.80
C TYR A 113 -7.73 6.21 -16.85
N LEU A 114 -8.28 5.02 -17.11
CA LEU A 114 -9.37 4.82 -18.06
C LEU A 114 -10.70 5.31 -17.46
N PRO A 115 -11.68 5.69 -18.29
CA PRO A 115 -13.02 6.06 -17.81
C PRO A 115 -13.65 4.94 -16.97
N HIS A 116 -14.07 5.27 -15.75
CA HIS A 116 -14.68 4.32 -14.81
C HIS A 116 -15.67 5.04 -13.89
N VAL A 117 -16.58 4.28 -13.27
CA VAL A 117 -17.53 4.80 -12.29
C VAL A 117 -16.92 4.71 -10.91
N LYS A 118 -16.79 5.84 -10.23
CA LYS A 118 -16.22 5.85 -8.87
C LYS A 118 -17.22 5.35 -7.84
N ASP A 119 -16.71 4.78 -6.75
CA ASP A 119 -17.53 4.40 -5.60
C ASP A 119 -18.09 5.62 -4.84
N SER A 120 -18.88 5.35 -3.79
CA SER A 120 -19.57 6.36 -2.98
C SER A 120 -18.64 7.38 -2.29
N VAL A 121 -17.34 7.09 -2.17
CA VAL A 121 -16.35 7.98 -1.59
C VAL A 121 -15.33 8.49 -2.63
N GLY A 122 -15.57 8.22 -3.91
CA GLY A 122 -14.78 8.72 -5.03
C GLY A 122 -13.48 7.95 -5.25
N ARG A 123 -13.49 6.63 -5.07
CA ARG A 123 -12.37 5.71 -5.35
C ARG A 123 -12.64 4.86 -6.58
N PHE A 124 -11.58 4.31 -7.16
CA PHE A 124 -11.69 3.21 -8.11
C PHE A 124 -12.27 1.97 -7.41
N PRO A 125 -13.40 1.41 -7.86
CA PRO A 125 -14.01 0.24 -7.22
C PRO A 125 -13.14 -1.00 -7.37
N VAL A 126 -12.93 -1.74 -6.27
CA VAL A 126 -12.15 -2.99 -6.31
C VAL A 126 -12.72 -4.01 -7.29
N LYS A 127 -14.05 -4.08 -7.43
CA LYS A 127 -14.74 -5.03 -8.31
C LYS A 127 -14.49 -4.79 -9.81
N GLU A 128 -14.09 -3.56 -10.15
CA GLU A 128 -13.72 -3.20 -11.53
C GLU A 128 -12.26 -3.52 -11.84
N SER A 129 -11.44 -3.78 -10.81
CA SER A 129 -10.04 -4.14 -11.04
C SER A 129 -9.90 -5.49 -11.73
N ILE A 130 -8.94 -5.56 -12.66
CA ILE A 130 -8.59 -6.82 -13.33
C ILE A 130 -8.23 -7.92 -12.32
N ALA A 131 -7.61 -7.53 -11.20
CA ALA A 131 -7.21 -8.44 -10.13
C ALA A 131 -8.39 -9.05 -9.39
N TYR A 132 -9.46 -8.29 -9.14
CA TYR A 132 -10.68 -8.82 -8.54
C TYR A 132 -11.42 -9.72 -9.53
N GLN A 133 -11.60 -9.27 -10.77
CA GLN A 133 -12.34 -10.00 -11.80
C GLN A 133 -11.73 -11.37 -12.12
N ASN A 134 -10.41 -11.52 -11.92
CA ASN A 134 -9.67 -12.74 -12.22
C ASN A 134 -9.06 -13.39 -10.96
N ASN A 135 -9.59 -13.08 -9.77
CA ASN A 135 -9.29 -13.76 -8.50
C ASN A 135 -7.81 -13.79 -8.09
N PHE A 136 -7.05 -12.72 -8.36
CA PHE A 136 -5.63 -12.64 -8.01
C PHE A 136 -5.27 -11.48 -7.07
N LEU A 137 -6.26 -10.83 -6.43
CA LEU A 137 -6.00 -9.74 -5.46
C LEU A 137 -5.00 -10.11 -4.38
N GLU A 138 -5.13 -11.32 -3.81
CA GLU A 138 -4.29 -11.78 -2.71
C GLU A 138 -2.86 -12.15 -3.13
N LEU A 139 -2.56 -12.15 -4.42
CA LEU A 139 -1.25 -12.51 -4.95
C LEU A 139 -0.41 -11.24 -5.18
N PRO A 140 0.83 -11.16 -4.66
CA PRO A 140 1.80 -10.16 -5.09
C PRO A 140 2.36 -10.56 -6.46
N VAL A 141 1.49 -10.61 -7.48
CA VAL A 141 1.77 -11.19 -8.81
C VAL A 141 3.04 -10.63 -9.46
N VAL A 142 3.31 -9.33 -9.33
CA VAL A 142 4.52 -8.71 -9.89
C VAL A 142 5.78 -9.27 -9.24
N ASP A 143 5.77 -9.46 -7.91
CA ASP A 143 6.89 -10.06 -7.20
C ASP A 143 7.04 -11.55 -7.58
N LEU A 144 5.93 -12.29 -7.63
CA LEU A 144 5.94 -13.70 -8.03
C LEU A 144 6.48 -13.89 -9.46
N TRP A 145 6.02 -13.08 -10.42
CA TRP A 145 6.52 -13.09 -11.79
C TRP A 145 8.02 -12.78 -11.84
N ALA A 146 8.49 -11.83 -11.05
CA ALA A 146 9.91 -11.49 -10.99
C ALA A 146 10.76 -12.69 -10.54
N TYR A 147 10.35 -13.41 -9.48
CA TYR A 147 11.10 -14.59 -9.03
C TYR A 147 11.05 -15.74 -10.04
N LYS A 148 9.93 -15.95 -10.73
CA LYS A 148 9.87 -16.93 -11.84
C LYS A 148 10.74 -16.53 -13.02
N LEU A 149 10.81 -15.23 -13.33
CA LEU A 149 11.74 -14.71 -14.34
C LEU A 149 13.20 -14.98 -13.91
N LEU A 150 13.53 -14.81 -12.63
CA LEU A 150 14.85 -15.11 -12.11
C LEU A 150 15.20 -16.60 -12.25
N GLU A 151 14.26 -17.50 -11.95
CA GLU A 151 14.43 -18.94 -12.16
C GLU A 151 14.75 -19.26 -13.63
N ALA A 152 13.96 -18.72 -14.56
CA ALA A 152 14.19 -18.88 -16.00
C ALA A 152 15.55 -18.31 -16.44
N LEU A 153 15.94 -17.15 -15.90
CA LEU A 153 17.25 -16.55 -16.17
C LEU A 153 18.40 -17.41 -15.65
N LYS A 154 18.28 -17.99 -14.44
CA LYS A 154 19.32 -18.83 -13.84
C LYS A 154 19.52 -20.15 -14.57
N VAL A 155 18.51 -20.67 -15.28
CA VAL A 155 18.68 -21.81 -16.19
C VAL A 155 19.68 -21.48 -17.30
N ARG A 156 19.67 -20.25 -17.82
CA ARG A 156 20.57 -19.79 -18.88
C ARG A 156 21.87 -19.19 -18.35
N PHE A 157 21.82 -18.53 -17.20
CA PHE A 157 22.93 -17.83 -16.56
C PHE A 157 23.06 -18.30 -15.10
N PRO A 158 23.63 -19.48 -14.85
CA PRO A 158 23.72 -20.06 -13.49
C PRO A 158 24.46 -19.16 -12.50
N ASP A 159 25.46 -18.43 -12.98
CA ASP A 159 26.30 -17.52 -12.17
C ASP A 159 25.70 -16.12 -12.02
N LEU A 160 24.43 -15.91 -12.36
CA LEU A 160 23.77 -14.61 -12.18
C LEU A 160 23.64 -14.26 -10.69
N GLU A 161 24.44 -13.28 -10.27
CA GLU A 161 24.42 -12.75 -8.92
C GLU A 161 23.15 -11.94 -8.62
N THR A 162 22.60 -12.17 -7.43
CA THR A 162 21.42 -11.47 -6.90
C THR A 162 21.72 -10.94 -5.51
N LYS A 163 21.40 -9.67 -5.23
CA LYS A 163 21.46 -9.16 -3.85
C LYS A 163 20.30 -9.71 -3.05
N GLU A 164 20.62 -10.45 -1.99
CA GLU A 164 19.59 -10.99 -1.12
C GLU A 164 18.78 -9.90 -0.43
N LYS A 165 17.46 -10.10 -0.42
CA LYS A 165 16.53 -9.33 0.39
C LYS A 165 16.05 -10.14 1.57
N ASN A 166 15.60 -9.43 2.58
CA ASN A 166 14.93 -10.02 3.72
C ASN A 166 13.49 -9.55 3.77
N TYR A 167 12.62 -10.47 4.18
CA TYR A 167 11.26 -10.18 4.58
C TYR A 167 11.22 -9.04 5.60
N ARG A 168 10.24 -8.14 5.48
CA ARG A 168 10.03 -7.04 6.43
C ARG A 168 8.58 -6.97 6.86
N PHE A 169 8.36 -6.82 8.15
CA PHE A 169 7.03 -6.62 8.73
C PHE A 169 6.86 -5.17 9.21
N THR A 170 5.76 -4.52 8.81
CA THR A 170 5.39 -3.17 9.29
C THR A 170 3.96 -3.18 9.80
N SER A 171 3.78 -2.71 11.04
CA SER A 171 2.47 -2.53 11.65
C SER A 171 2.09 -1.05 11.67
N ILE A 172 0.94 -0.73 11.09
CA ILE A 172 0.41 0.64 11.03
C ILE A 172 -0.83 0.73 11.90
N ILE A 173 -0.84 1.69 12.82
CA ILE A 173 -2.04 2.12 13.55
C ILE A 173 -2.58 3.39 12.89
N ASN A 174 -3.73 3.28 12.25
CA ASN A 174 -4.46 4.39 11.67
C ASN A 174 -5.41 4.98 12.71
N VAL A 175 -5.20 6.26 13.04
CA VAL A 175 -5.91 6.95 14.13
C VAL A 175 -6.79 8.04 13.54
N THR A 176 -7.99 7.64 13.14
CA THR A 176 -8.97 8.57 12.54
C THR A 176 -9.86 9.24 13.57
N THR A 177 -10.07 8.56 14.69
CA THR A 177 -10.75 9.12 15.87
C THR A 177 -10.01 8.64 17.10
N SER A 178 -9.33 9.53 17.82
CA SER A 178 -8.56 9.12 19.00
C SER A 178 -9.44 8.71 20.19
N HIS A 179 -10.63 9.30 20.34
CA HIS A 179 -11.54 9.03 21.45
C HIS A 179 -13.00 8.98 21.00
N ALA A 180 -13.73 7.97 21.48
CA ALA A 180 -15.16 7.79 21.18
C ALA A 180 -16.01 8.85 21.90
N TYR A 181 -15.65 9.18 23.15
CA TYR A 181 -16.43 10.07 24.02
C TYR A 181 -15.57 11.16 24.66
N ALA A 182 -14.43 10.79 25.24
CA ALA A 182 -13.56 11.71 25.95
C ALA A 182 -12.98 12.78 25.02
N MET A 183 -12.58 13.92 25.60
CA MET A 183 -11.93 15.04 24.90
C MET A 183 -12.76 15.72 23.79
N ARG A 184 -14.00 15.27 23.55
CA ARG A 184 -14.94 15.91 22.63
C ARG A 184 -15.51 17.19 23.26
N GLY A 185 -15.89 18.14 22.40
CA GLY A 185 -16.52 19.38 22.83
C GLY A 185 -17.91 19.13 23.46
N ILE A 186 -18.35 20.04 24.32
CA ILE A 186 -19.60 19.94 25.09
C ILE A 186 -20.81 19.75 24.14
N ALA A 187 -20.93 20.59 23.11
CA ALA A 187 -22.02 20.51 22.14
C ALA A 187 -22.10 19.13 21.45
N ARG A 188 -20.96 18.54 21.06
CA ARG A 188 -20.92 17.20 20.44
C ARG A 188 -21.29 16.10 21.43
N THR A 189 -20.97 16.29 22.69
CA THR A 189 -21.28 15.34 23.75
C THR A 189 -22.77 15.31 24.03
N ILE A 190 -23.40 16.49 24.14
CA ILE A 190 -24.85 16.64 24.30
C ILE A 190 -25.60 16.12 23.07
N GLY A 191 -25.19 16.53 21.86
CA GLY A 191 -25.81 16.06 20.62
C GLY A 191 -25.68 14.55 20.44
N GLY A 192 -24.52 13.96 20.74
CA GLY A 192 -24.33 12.51 20.72
C GLY A 192 -25.21 11.78 21.74
N PHE A 193 -25.37 12.34 22.95
CA PHE A 193 -26.28 11.81 23.96
C PHE A 193 -27.74 11.83 23.49
N LEU A 194 -28.24 12.96 22.97
CA LEU A 194 -29.61 13.09 22.47
C LEU A 194 -29.88 12.14 21.30
N LEU A 195 -28.92 12.00 20.38
CA LEU A 195 -29.02 11.05 19.27
C LEU A 195 -29.02 9.60 19.73
N ASP A 196 -28.15 9.22 20.67
CA ASP A 196 -28.12 7.86 21.22
C ASP A 196 -29.43 7.55 21.97
N LEU A 197 -29.96 8.53 22.72
CA LEU A 197 -31.23 8.40 23.44
C LEU A 197 -32.43 8.27 22.49
N GLY A 198 -32.52 9.13 21.46
CA GLY A 198 -33.59 9.09 20.46
C GLY A 198 -33.58 7.83 19.59
N ASN A 199 -32.42 7.19 19.43
CA ASN A 199 -32.29 5.90 18.75
C ASN A 199 -32.33 4.69 19.72
N PHE A 200 -32.72 4.89 20.98
CA PHE A 200 -32.82 3.84 22.00
C PHE A 200 -31.50 3.06 22.24
N LYS A 201 -30.34 3.68 21.99
CA LYS A 201 -29.01 3.09 22.22
C LYS A 201 -28.53 3.29 23.65
N PHE A 202 -29.31 2.80 24.63
CA PHE A 202 -29.04 3.02 26.06
C PHE A 202 -27.66 2.55 26.52
N ARG A 203 -27.11 1.49 25.91
CA ARG A 203 -25.73 1.04 26.18
C ARG A 203 -24.69 2.12 25.87
N ASN A 204 -24.82 2.82 24.75
CA ASN A 204 -23.91 3.90 24.36
C ASN A 204 -24.02 5.09 25.29
N VAL A 205 -25.24 5.40 25.74
CA VAL A 205 -25.50 6.44 26.74
C VAL A 205 -24.76 6.12 28.05
N TRP A 206 -24.93 4.90 28.57
CA TRP A 206 -24.26 4.47 29.79
C TRP A 206 -22.73 4.48 29.68
N GLU A 207 -22.19 3.99 28.57
CA GLU A 207 -20.74 3.99 28.32
C GLU A 207 -20.19 5.41 28.23
N ARG A 208 -20.89 6.32 27.53
CA ARG A 208 -20.55 7.74 27.46
C ARG A 208 -20.48 8.37 28.85
N PHE A 209 -21.51 8.19 29.68
CA PHE A 209 -21.51 8.71 31.06
C PHE A 209 -20.37 8.13 31.89
N SER A 210 -20.16 6.82 31.82
CA SER A 210 -19.09 6.13 32.55
C SER A 210 -17.70 6.69 32.20
N VAL A 211 -17.45 6.97 30.91
CA VAL A 211 -16.19 7.57 30.44
C VAL A 211 -16.07 9.03 30.87
N MET A 212 -17.15 9.81 30.78
CA MET A 212 -17.15 11.22 31.19
C MET A 212 -16.89 11.40 32.68
N LEU A 213 -17.46 10.53 33.52
CA LEU A 213 -17.23 10.49 34.97
C LEU A 213 -15.89 9.83 35.35
N ARG A 214 -15.09 9.39 34.36
CA ARG A 214 -13.82 8.69 34.54
C ARG A 214 -13.92 7.37 35.33
N LEU A 215 -15.12 6.78 35.38
CA LEU A 215 -15.34 5.45 35.95
C LEU A 215 -14.84 4.35 35.03
N LYS A 216 -14.70 4.64 33.73
CA LYS A 216 -14.13 3.75 32.71
C LYS A 216 -13.20 4.50 31.76
N LYS A 217 -12.23 3.80 31.19
CA LYS A 217 -11.37 4.30 30.11
C LYS A 217 -12.19 4.45 28.82
N ASP A 218 -11.85 5.45 27.99
CA ASP A 218 -12.45 5.57 26.66
C ASP A 218 -12.05 4.34 25.82
N PRO A 219 -12.99 3.70 25.11
CA PRO A 219 -12.67 2.50 24.35
C PRO A 219 -11.58 2.75 23.29
N TYR A 220 -11.51 3.94 22.69
CA TYR A 220 -10.53 4.23 21.63
C TYR A 220 -9.18 4.70 22.17
N ASP A 221 -9.09 4.95 23.49
CA ASP A 221 -7.84 5.30 24.17
C ASP A 221 -7.03 4.04 24.48
N ASN A 222 -6.37 3.48 23.47
CA ASN A 222 -5.53 2.28 23.58
C ASN A 222 -4.04 2.56 23.29
N PHE A 223 -3.63 3.83 23.23
CA PHE A 223 -2.31 4.24 22.79
C PHE A 223 -1.17 3.75 23.68
N PHE A 224 -1.30 3.89 25.01
CA PHE A 224 -0.26 3.44 25.94
C PHE A 224 -0.08 1.91 25.91
N GLU A 225 -1.18 1.17 25.82
CA GLU A 225 -1.15 -0.28 25.68
C GLU A 225 -0.47 -0.71 24.38
N LEU A 226 -0.80 -0.04 23.26
CA LEU A 226 -0.14 -0.28 21.98
C LEU A 226 1.36 0.03 22.04
N VAL A 227 1.77 1.14 22.65
CA VAL A 227 3.19 1.49 22.84
C VAL A 227 3.91 0.42 23.67
N ASP A 228 3.29 -0.07 24.75
CA ASP A 228 3.89 -1.10 25.59
C ASP A 228 3.94 -2.48 24.91
N ILE A 229 2.99 -2.79 24.05
CA ILE A 229 3.05 -3.95 23.15
C ILE A 229 4.21 -3.78 22.17
N HIS A 230 4.33 -2.62 21.50
CA HIS A 230 5.36 -2.38 20.49
C HIS A 230 6.77 -2.48 21.07
N LYS A 231 7.01 -2.03 22.31
CA LYS A 231 8.31 -2.17 22.99
C LYS A 231 8.78 -3.61 23.12
N LYS A 232 7.88 -4.60 23.06
CA LYS A 232 8.20 -6.03 23.17
C LYS A 232 8.69 -6.64 21.85
N PHE A 233 8.51 -5.96 20.72
CA PHE A 233 8.82 -6.48 19.39
C PHE A 233 9.77 -5.54 18.63
N PRO A 234 10.86 -6.04 18.03
CA PRO A 234 11.80 -5.21 17.27
C PRO A 234 11.27 -4.92 15.86
N ILE A 235 10.07 -4.35 15.76
CA ILE A 235 9.38 -4.11 14.48
C ILE A 235 9.20 -2.62 14.21
N LYS A 236 9.06 -2.29 12.92
CA LYS A 236 8.65 -0.95 12.52
C LYS A 236 7.16 -0.77 12.80
N THR A 237 6.83 -0.01 13.84
CA THR A 237 5.46 0.43 14.11
C THR A 237 5.28 1.92 13.82
N MET A 238 4.12 2.27 13.27
CA MET A 238 3.82 3.63 12.83
C MET A 238 2.40 4.02 13.25
N PHE A 239 2.22 5.26 13.69
CA PHE A 239 0.92 5.83 13.98
C PHE A 239 0.61 6.95 12.98
N PHE A 240 -0.51 6.84 12.28
CA PHE A 240 -1.01 7.90 11.40
C PHE A 240 -2.17 8.62 12.07
N PHE A 241 -1.92 9.80 12.62
CA PHE A 241 -2.92 10.59 13.30
C PHE A 241 -3.65 11.53 12.35
N GLN A 242 -4.98 11.54 12.41
CA GLN A 242 -5.78 12.58 11.79
C GLN A 242 -5.73 13.85 12.66
N PHE A 243 -4.91 14.81 12.24
CA PHE A 243 -4.76 16.11 12.90
C PHE A 243 -5.34 17.23 12.05
N ALA A 244 -6.68 17.21 11.91
CA ALA A 244 -7.42 18.06 10.99
C ALA A 244 -8.58 18.79 11.67
N LYS A 245 -9.10 19.81 10.98
CA LYS A 245 -10.35 20.48 11.40
C LYS A 245 -11.53 19.52 11.26
N HIS A 246 -12.56 19.76 12.07
CA HIS A 246 -13.77 18.96 12.03
C HIS A 246 -14.53 19.15 10.70
N SER A 247 -15.01 18.05 10.12
CA SER A 247 -15.83 18.04 8.92
C SER A 247 -16.89 16.93 8.99
N ALA A 248 -17.76 16.83 7.97
CA ALA A 248 -18.74 15.75 7.85
C ALA A 248 -18.08 14.34 7.85
N HIS A 249 -16.89 14.21 7.27
CA HIS A 249 -16.15 12.96 7.14
C HIS A 249 -15.00 12.80 8.17
N ASP A 250 -14.65 13.88 8.87
CA ASP A 250 -13.51 13.98 9.79
C ASP A 250 -14.00 14.40 11.18
N LYS A 251 -14.23 13.39 12.03
CA LYS A 251 -14.92 13.57 13.32
C LYS A 251 -14.00 13.53 14.54
N ASN A 252 -12.68 13.61 14.33
CA ASN A 252 -11.69 13.49 15.39
C ASN A 252 -11.78 14.60 16.46
N ILE A 253 -10.91 14.51 17.46
CA ILE A 253 -10.72 15.54 18.49
C ILE A 253 -10.11 16.79 17.86
N SER A 254 -10.53 17.96 18.35
CA SER A 254 -10.02 19.24 17.86
C SER A 254 -8.51 19.34 18.05
N THR A 255 -7.82 19.87 17.04
CA THR A 255 -6.38 20.14 17.06
C THR A 255 -5.96 21.11 18.17
N ASN A 256 -6.88 21.94 18.68
CA ASN A 256 -6.64 22.86 19.80
C ASN A 256 -6.73 22.20 21.18
N ASN A 257 -7.15 20.93 21.27
CA ASN A 257 -7.27 20.26 22.56
C ASN A 257 -5.88 19.86 23.10
N ASN A 258 -5.45 20.48 24.20
CA ASN A 258 -4.13 20.22 24.80
C ASN A 258 -3.91 18.77 25.24
N ARG A 259 -4.96 18.04 25.67
CA ARG A 259 -4.82 16.61 26.02
C ARG A 259 -4.54 15.76 24.80
N PHE A 260 -5.22 16.03 23.68
CA PHE A 260 -4.95 15.34 22.42
C PHE A 260 -3.56 15.66 21.87
N ARG A 261 -3.14 16.93 21.95
CA ARG A 261 -1.79 17.37 21.58
C ARG A 261 -0.71 16.66 22.41
N ASN A 262 -0.91 16.56 23.73
CA ASN A 262 0.01 15.86 24.63
C ASN A 262 0.05 14.36 24.37
N LEU A 263 -1.09 13.73 24.05
CA LEU A 263 -1.15 12.32 23.66
C LEU A 263 -0.30 12.03 22.41
N ILE A 264 -0.45 12.85 21.36
CA ILE A 264 0.33 12.68 20.13
C ILE A 264 1.82 12.81 20.43
N LYS A 265 2.22 13.80 21.24
CA LYS A 265 3.61 13.98 21.67
C LYS A 265 4.13 12.73 22.41
N SER A 266 3.37 12.21 23.38
CA SER A 266 3.78 11.02 24.12
C SER A 266 3.92 9.78 23.25
N VAL A 267 3.10 9.63 22.20
CA VAL A 267 3.26 8.52 21.24
C VAL A 267 4.48 8.76 20.34
N ALA A 268 4.74 10.00 19.93
CA ALA A 268 5.89 10.37 19.11
C ALA A 268 7.24 10.18 19.82
N ASP A 269 7.27 10.10 21.15
CA ASP A 269 8.47 9.78 21.93
C ASP A 269 8.93 8.34 21.72
N TYR A 270 8.01 7.41 21.39
CA TYR A 270 8.32 5.97 21.26
C TYR A 270 8.12 5.40 19.85
N SER A 271 7.33 6.06 19.00
CA SER A 271 6.95 5.50 17.70
C SER A 271 6.96 6.56 16.59
N VAL A 272 7.06 6.10 15.34
CA VAL A 272 6.95 6.99 14.18
C VAL A 272 5.53 7.52 14.09
N VAL A 273 5.37 8.84 14.15
CA VAL A 273 4.09 9.53 13.97
C VAL A 273 4.07 10.25 12.62
N SER A 274 2.99 10.08 11.87
CA SER A 274 2.76 10.78 10.60
C SER A 274 1.28 11.10 10.36
N LEU A 275 0.98 11.69 9.20
CA LEU A 275 -0.35 12.26 8.94
C LEU A 275 -1.30 11.23 8.33
N SER A 276 -2.38 10.91 9.05
CA SER A 276 -3.61 10.44 8.39
C SER A 276 -4.34 11.67 7.86
N THR A 277 -4.36 11.88 6.55
CA THR A 277 -4.95 13.08 5.96
C THR A 277 -6.45 13.15 6.24
N SER A 278 -7.04 14.34 6.19
CA SER A 278 -8.51 14.46 6.20
C SER A 278 -9.13 14.05 4.87
N PHE A 279 -10.46 13.93 4.85
CA PHE A 279 -11.17 13.79 3.58
C PHE A 279 -11.09 15.08 2.75
N VAL A 280 -11.14 16.24 3.39
CA VAL A 280 -11.09 17.55 2.72
C VAL A 280 -9.76 17.77 2.02
N SER A 281 -8.65 17.38 2.67
CA SER A 281 -7.31 17.50 2.10
C SER A 281 -7.09 16.64 0.84
N SER A 282 -7.96 15.65 0.59
CA SER A 282 -7.94 14.87 -0.67
C SER A 282 -8.35 15.70 -1.89
N LEU A 283 -9.06 16.81 -1.66
CA LEU A 283 -9.56 17.73 -2.68
C LEU A 283 -8.82 19.06 -2.66
N ASP A 284 -8.28 19.47 -1.51
CA ASP A 284 -7.60 20.75 -1.33
C ASP A 284 -6.17 20.58 -0.80
N LYS A 285 -5.20 20.88 -1.68
CA LYS A 285 -3.76 20.85 -1.39
C LYS A 285 -3.34 21.84 -0.30
N ASN A 286 -4.01 22.99 -0.17
CA ASN A 286 -3.68 23.97 0.87
C ASN A 286 -4.07 23.45 2.25
N VAL A 287 -5.21 22.76 2.34
CA VAL A 287 -5.61 22.06 3.58
C VAL A 287 -4.60 20.96 3.91
N LEU A 288 -4.17 20.16 2.94
CA LEU A 288 -3.14 19.14 3.15
C LEU A 288 -1.82 19.73 3.69
N ARG A 289 -1.36 20.85 3.11
CA ARG A 289 -0.14 21.54 3.55
C ARG A 289 -0.27 22.05 4.98
N GLU A 290 -1.43 22.60 5.33
CA GLU A 290 -1.69 23.11 6.68
C GLU A 290 -1.76 21.97 7.71
N GLU A 291 -2.45 20.87 7.42
CA GLU A 291 -2.50 19.69 8.29
C GLU A 291 -1.09 19.11 8.54
N LYS A 292 -0.29 18.98 7.48
CA LYS A 292 1.11 18.56 7.55
C LYS A 292 1.93 19.48 8.46
N LYS A 293 1.82 20.79 8.24
CA LYS A 293 2.56 21.81 9.02
C LYS A 293 2.15 21.80 10.48
N GLN A 294 0.85 21.73 10.78
CA GLN A 294 0.34 21.74 12.15
C GLN A 294 0.82 20.52 12.93
N LEU A 295 0.75 19.32 12.35
CA LEU A 295 1.24 18.11 13.00
C LEU A 295 2.76 18.14 13.17
N GLY A 296 3.51 18.58 12.14
CA GLY A 296 4.97 18.70 12.22
C GLY A 296 5.43 19.67 13.32
N ASN A 297 4.78 20.83 13.42
CA ASN A 297 5.02 21.80 14.49
C ASN A 297 4.66 21.26 15.88
N LEU A 298 3.64 20.41 15.98
CA LEU A 298 3.22 19.83 17.26
C LEU A 298 4.30 18.89 17.84
N ILE A 299 4.88 18.04 17.01
CA ILE A 299 5.89 17.04 17.43
C ILE A 299 7.33 17.50 17.20
N ASN A 300 7.53 18.68 16.63
CA ASN A 300 8.83 19.26 16.26
C ASN A 300 9.67 18.32 15.35
N ARG A 301 9.02 17.69 14.37
CA ARG A 301 9.64 16.77 13.40
C ARG A 301 9.01 16.93 12.01
N PRO A 302 9.75 16.72 10.92
CA PRO A 302 9.17 16.72 9.58
C PRO A 302 8.20 15.55 9.41
N ILE A 303 7.09 15.81 8.72
CA ILE A 303 6.07 14.81 8.39
C ILE A 303 6.25 14.40 6.93
N ASN A 304 6.89 13.26 6.72
CA ASN A 304 7.25 12.77 5.39
C ASN A 304 6.29 11.71 4.85
N TYR A 305 5.47 11.10 5.71
CA TYR A 305 4.61 9.98 5.35
C TYR A 305 3.14 10.37 5.41
N ALA A 306 2.38 9.91 4.41
CA ALA A 306 0.94 10.12 4.34
C ALA A 306 0.19 8.80 4.35
N ARG A 307 -0.99 8.84 4.98
CA ARG A 307 -2.05 7.85 4.78
C ARG A 307 -3.36 8.60 4.51
N LEU A 308 -4.03 8.28 3.43
CA LEU A 308 -5.22 9.00 2.99
C LEU A 308 -6.46 8.48 3.69
N ARG A 309 -7.37 9.38 4.08
CA ARG A 309 -8.69 9.00 4.59
C ARG A 309 -9.40 8.10 3.57
N TYR A 310 -9.94 6.98 4.04
CA TYR A 310 -10.60 5.93 3.25
C TYR A 310 -9.73 5.28 2.15
N ASN A 311 -8.40 5.43 2.21
CA ASN A 311 -7.49 5.02 1.14
C ASN A 311 -7.89 5.62 -0.23
N LYS A 312 -8.38 6.87 -0.22
CA LYS A 312 -8.90 7.57 -1.40
C LYS A 312 -7.79 8.05 -2.32
N VAL A 313 -7.16 7.10 -3.00
CA VAL A 313 -6.17 7.34 -4.05
C VAL A 313 -6.91 7.56 -5.38
N ASN A 314 -6.77 8.76 -5.93
CA ASN A 314 -7.18 9.15 -7.28
C ASN A 314 -5.92 9.47 -8.10
N VAL A 315 -5.51 8.55 -8.97
CA VAL A 315 -4.35 8.77 -9.83
C VAL A 315 -4.69 9.72 -10.99
N PRO A 316 -3.74 10.58 -11.43
CA PRO A 316 -2.47 10.92 -10.79
C PRO A 316 -2.60 12.00 -9.70
N ALA A 317 -3.76 12.66 -9.59
CA ALA A 317 -3.94 13.89 -8.82
C ALA A 317 -3.52 13.77 -7.35
N THR A 318 -3.88 12.67 -6.69
CA THR A 318 -3.48 12.39 -5.31
C THR A 318 -1.97 12.39 -5.13
N TYR A 319 -1.23 11.68 -5.98
CA TYR A 319 0.22 11.56 -5.84
C TYR A 319 0.94 12.85 -6.21
N ARG A 320 0.44 13.61 -7.20
CA ARG A 320 0.93 14.96 -7.49
C ARG A 320 0.77 15.89 -6.27
N ASN A 321 -0.41 15.88 -5.64
CA ASN A 321 -0.66 16.69 -4.44
C ASN A 321 0.27 16.31 -3.28
N LEU A 322 0.54 15.01 -3.08
CA LEU A 322 1.48 14.54 -2.06
C LEU A 322 2.92 15.02 -2.35
N VAL A 323 3.38 14.93 -3.61
CA VAL A 323 4.70 15.43 -4.02
C VAL A 323 4.81 16.94 -3.82
N GLU A 324 3.82 17.71 -4.27
CA GLU A 324 3.79 19.18 -4.15
C GLU A 324 3.65 19.69 -2.71
N THR A 325 3.26 18.82 -1.78
CA THR A 325 3.26 19.07 -0.33
C THR A 325 4.42 18.38 0.37
N GLU A 326 5.42 17.92 -0.40
CA GLU A 326 6.70 17.38 0.06
C GLU A 326 6.59 16.09 0.90
N PHE A 327 5.56 15.27 0.67
CA PHE A 327 5.56 13.90 1.17
C PHE A 327 6.49 13.04 0.31
N THR A 328 7.23 12.14 0.96
CA THR A 328 8.18 11.24 0.29
C THR A 328 7.67 9.81 0.19
N ASP A 329 6.75 9.42 1.09
CA ASP A 329 6.19 8.07 1.11
C ASP A 329 4.68 8.07 1.38
N ASP A 330 3.95 7.23 0.64
CA ASP A 330 2.52 6.96 0.80
C ASP A 330 2.31 5.53 1.30
N PHE A 331 1.40 5.35 2.25
CA PHE A 331 1.00 4.05 2.79
C PHE A 331 -0.47 3.71 2.49
N SER A 332 -1.09 4.34 1.48
CA SER A 332 -2.53 4.25 1.21
C SER A 332 -2.91 3.24 0.13
N MET A 333 -1.93 2.70 -0.60
CA MET A 333 -2.19 1.77 -1.71
C MET A 333 -2.57 0.38 -1.21
N GLY A 334 -3.87 0.12 -1.09
CA GLY A 334 -4.43 -1.17 -0.72
C GLY A 334 -5.95 -1.08 -0.57
N TYR A 335 -6.58 -2.17 -0.13
CA TYR A 335 -8.03 -2.26 0.01
C TYR A 335 -8.48 -2.17 1.46
N THR A 336 -9.54 -1.40 1.74
CA THR A 336 -10.06 -1.26 3.11
C THR A 336 -10.85 -2.49 3.57
N HIS A 337 -11.57 -3.14 2.66
CA HIS A 337 -12.52 -4.22 2.96
C HIS A 337 -12.20 -5.52 2.24
N GLU A 338 -11.07 -5.59 1.53
CA GLU A 338 -10.59 -6.78 0.85
C GLU A 338 -9.15 -7.04 1.28
N ILE A 339 -8.74 -8.31 1.20
CA ILE A 339 -7.36 -8.71 1.41
C ILE A 339 -6.65 -8.74 0.05
N GLY A 340 -5.46 -8.14 -0.04
CA GLY A 340 -4.64 -8.22 -1.24
C GLY A 340 -3.88 -6.96 -1.60
N PHE A 341 -3.22 -7.01 -2.76
CA PHE A 341 -2.27 -6.02 -3.24
C PHE A 341 -2.87 -5.21 -4.40
N ARG A 342 -3.30 -3.98 -4.13
CA ARG A 342 -3.91 -3.12 -5.16
C ARG A 342 -3.00 -2.87 -6.36
N ALA A 343 -1.69 -2.76 -6.16
CA ALA A 343 -0.72 -2.60 -7.25
C ALA A 343 -0.09 -3.93 -7.72
N GLY A 344 -0.65 -5.07 -7.30
CA GLY A 344 -0.12 -6.40 -7.62
C GLY A 344 1.27 -6.69 -7.04
N THR A 345 1.75 -5.89 -6.10
CA THR A 345 3.08 -6.03 -5.49
C THR A 345 3.05 -5.77 -3.99
N CYS A 346 3.94 -6.44 -3.28
CA CYS A 346 4.29 -6.18 -1.88
C CYS A 346 5.62 -5.43 -1.72
N THR A 347 6.35 -5.18 -2.82
CA THR A 347 7.59 -4.41 -2.79
C THR A 347 7.31 -2.92 -3.02
N PRO A 348 7.82 -2.01 -2.18
CA PRO A 348 7.67 -0.57 -2.40
C PRO A 348 8.21 -0.12 -3.76
N PHE A 349 7.50 0.81 -4.40
CA PHE A 349 7.82 1.32 -5.74
C PHE A 349 7.59 2.83 -5.81
N TYR A 350 8.16 3.50 -6.79
CA TYR A 350 7.90 4.93 -7.01
C TYR A 350 6.70 5.11 -7.94
N PHE A 351 5.82 6.07 -7.67
CA PHE A 351 4.70 6.32 -8.57
C PHE A 351 5.18 6.76 -9.96
N TYR A 352 4.59 6.20 -11.02
CA TYR A 352 4.82 6.63 -12.40
C TYR A 352 3.60 7.39 -12.90
N ASP A 353 3.78 8.65 -13.27
CA ASP A 353 2.70 9.48 -13.79
C ASP A 353 2.63 9.37 -15.32
N ILE A 354 1.64 8.63 -15.80
CA ILE A 354 1.46 8.32 -17.24
C ILE A 354 1.22 9.58 -18.07
N ASN A 355 0.50 10.58 -17.53
CA ASN A 355 0.22 11.80 -18.28
C ASN A 355 1.48 12.63 -18.55
N THR A 356 2.49 12.54 -17.69
CA THR A 356 3.76 13.27 -17.85
C THR A 356 4.91 12.38 -18.29
N GLU A 357 4.70 11.05 -18.38
CA GLU A 357 5.72 10.03 -18.64
C GLU A 357 6.93 10.12 -17.69
N VAL A 358 6.68 10.48 -16.42
CA VAL A 358 7.73 10.72 -15.43
C VAL A 358 7.48 9.94 -14.15
N ARG A 359 8.54 9.30 -13.65
CA ARG A 359 8.58 8.75 -12.29
C ARG A 359 8.59 9.89 -11.27
N GLN A 360 7.54 9.95 -10.46
CA GLN A 360 7.38 10.94 -9.40
C GLN A 360 8.24 10.60 -8.17
N PRO A 361 8.71 11.60 -7.41
CA PRO A 361 9.55 11.39 -6.22
C PRO A 361 8.76 10.98 -4.97
N ILE A 362 7.69 10.20 -5.13
CA ILE A 362 6.87 9.64 -4.04
C ILE A 362 6.96 8.11 -4.09
N LYS A 363 7.33 7.49 -2.97
CA LYS A 363 7.38 6.04 -2.84
C LYS A 363 6.09 5.51 -2.26
N ILE A 364 5.46 4.58 -2.96
CA ILE A 364 4.25 3.89 -2.54
C ILE A 364 4.66 2.62 -1.79
N HIS A 365 4.13 2.46 -0.58
CA HIS A 365 4.25 1.27 0.25
C HIS A 365 2.89 0.56 0.26
N PRO A 366 2.70 -0.43 -0.61
CA PRO A 366 1.43 -1.15 -0.68
C PRO A 366 1.21 -1.94 0.62
N PHE A 367 -0.02 -1.90 1.14
CA PHE A 367 -0.40 -2.71 2.30
C PHE A 367 -1.24 -3.91 1.87
N ALA A 368 -1.01 -5.04 2.52
CA ALA A 368 -1.65 -6.31 2.17
C ALA A 368 -3.06 -6.42 2.73
N MET A 369 -3.29 -5.81 3.90
CA MET A 369 -4.54 -5.97 4.62
C MET A 369 -4.81 -4.81 5.59
N HIS A 370 -6.10 -4.50 5.70
CA HIS A 370 -6.67 -3.63 6.71
C HIS A 370 -7.55 -4.46 7.64
N ASP A 371 -7.57 -4.15 8.93
CA ASP A 371 -8.38 -4.85 9.92
C ASP A 371 -9.89 -4.89 9.62
N TYR A 372 -10.44 -3.87 8.95
CA TYR A 372 -11.83 -3.88 8.45
C TYR A 372 -12.12 -4.98 7.43
N ALA A 373 -11.13 -5.52 6.72
CA ALA A 373 -11.31 -6.67 5.84
C ALA A 373 -11.50 -7.99 6.63
N LEU A 374 -11.19 -7.96 7.93
CA LEU A 374 -11.27 -9.12 8.82
C LEU A 374 -12.51 -9.14 9.71
N VAL A 375 -13.31 -8.06 9.74
CA VAL A 375 -14.45 -7.91 10.67
C VAL A 375 -15.54 -8.97 10.46
N ASN A 376 -15.62 -9.56 9.27
CA ASN A 376 -16.62 -10.56 8.95
C ASN A 376 -16.26 -11.98 9.45
N TYR A 377 -15.03 -12.21 9.92
CA TYR A 377 -14.61 -13.50 10.49
C TYR A 377 -15.00 -13.58 11.98
N LYS A 378 -15.42 -14.76 12.42
CA LYS A 378 -15.98 -14.98 13.76
C LYS A 378 -14.98 -15.53 14.75
N THR A 379 -13.93 -16.20 14.27
CA THR A 379 -12.93 -16.86 15.10
C THR A 379 -11.52 -16.36 14.77
N LYS A 380 -10.60 -16.48 15.74
CA LYS A 380 -9.19 -16.15 15.53
C LYS A 380 -8.56 -17.07 14.47
N ASP A 381 -8.97 -18.33 14.43
CA ASP A 381 -8.43 -19.32 13.50
C ASP A 381 -8.79 -18.99 12.06
N GLU A 382 -10.03 -18.58 11.78
CA GLU A 382 -10.45 -18.09 10.46
C GLU A 382 -9.62 -16.88 10.01
N VAL A 383 -9.38 -15.94 10.91
CA VAL A 383 -8.54 -14.77 10.63
C VAL A 383 -7.10 -15.20 10.30
N PHE A 384 -6.51 -16.06 11.12
CA PHE A 384 -5.12 -16.50 10.91
C PHE A 384 -4.97 -17.36 9.67
N GLU A 385 -5.94 -18.18 9.30
CA GLU A 385 -5.92 -18.95 8.06
C GLU A 385 -5.76 -18.03 6.84
N LYS A 386 -6.54 -16.93 6.81
CA LYS A 386 -6.48 -15.93 5.72
C LYS A 386 -5.19 -15.14 5.74
N MET A 387 -4.77 -14.65 6.92
CA MET A 387 -3.53 -13.89 7.06
C MET A 387 -2.29 -14.72 6.72
N ASP A 388 -2.27 -16.00 7.11
CA ASP A 388 -1.16 -16.92 6.85
C ASP A 388 -0.96 -17.18 5.36
N ARG A 389 -2.06 -17.31 4.60
CA ARG A 389 -1.99 -17.50 3.15
C ARG A 389 -1.21 -16.37 2.49
N VAL A 390 -1.57 -15.12 2.80
CA VAL A 390 -0.91 -13.94 2.25
C VAL A 390 0.50 -13.78 2.79
N TYR A 391 0.70 -14.02 4.10
CA TYR A 391 2.03 -13.98 4.72
C TYR A 391 3.02 -14.93 4.04
N ARG A 392 2.62 -16.18 3.76
CA ARG A 392 3.49 -17.16 3.08
C ARG A 392 3.91 -16.67 1.70
N LEU A 393 3.00 -16.08 0.93
CA LEU A 393 3.30 -15.50 -0.39
C LEU A 393 4.30 -14.34 -0.28
N VAL A 394 4.11 -13.43 0.67
CA VAL A 394 5.04 -12.30 0.88
C VAL A 394 6.42 -12.79 1.36
N LYS A 395 6.45 -13.81 2.24
CA LYS A 395 7.70 -14.40 2.72
C LYS A 395 8.45 -15.15 1.62
N GLN A 396 7.74 -15.86 0.74
CA GLN A 396 8.30 -16.52 -0.43
C GLN A 396 9.05 -15.55 -1.34
N VAL A 397 8.48 -14.36 -1.58
CA VAL A 397 9.11 -13.31 -2.40
C VAL A 397 10.00 -12.36 -1.61
N LYS A 398 10.24 -12.64 -0.32
CA LYS A 398 11.05 -11.81 0.59
C LYS A 398 10.63 -10.32 0.58
N GLY A 399 9.33 -10.06 0.51
CA GLY A 399 8.74 -8.73 0.36
C GLY A 399 8.39 -8.01 1.68
N ASP A 400 7.67 -6.90 1.57
CA ASP A 400 7.20 -6.12 2.72
C ASP A 400 5.76 -6.50 3.07
N PHE A 401 5.54 -7.04 4.26
CA PHE A 401 4.22 -7.32 4.79
C PHE A 401 3.74 -6.17 5.67
N ILE A 402 2.91 -5.31 5.09
CA ILE A 402 2.36 -4.14 5.77
C ILE A 402 0.91 -4.40 6.12
N LEU A 403 0.59 -4.27 7.41
CA LEU A 403 -0.75 -4.45 7.97
C LEU A 403 -1.24 -3.16 8.61
N VAL A 404 -2.52 -2.85 8.42
CA VAL A 404 -3.14 -1.63 8.93
C VAL A 404 -4.24 -1.98 9.92
N PHE A 405 -4.14 -1.39 11.11
CA PHE A 405 -5.10 -1.51 12.19
C PHE A 405 -5.70 -0.14 12.53
N SER A 406 -6.96 -0.12 12.90
CA SER A 406 -7.68 1.05 13.35
C SER A 406 -7.72 1.05 14.86
N ASN A 407 -7.32 2.16 15.49
CA ASN A 407 -7.41 2.26 16.95
C ASN A 407 -8.87 2.07 17.44
N GLU A 408 -9.83 2.48 16.63
CA GLU A 408 -11.27 2.32 16.88
C GLU A 408 -11.65 0.84 17.01
N LEU A 409 -11.18 -0.02 16.10
CA LEU A 409 -11.50 -1.44 16.10
C LEU A 409 -10.79 -2.18 17.23
N LEU A 410 -9.49 -1.89 17.42
CA LEU A 410 -8.68 -2.42 18.52
C LEU A 410 -9.27 -2.12 19.90
N GLY A 411 -9.94 -0.97 20.04
CA GLY A 411 -10.60 -0.53 21.25
C GLY A 411 -12.06 -0.95 21.38
N SER A 412 -12.64 -1.50 20.31
CA SER A 412 -14.07 -1.82 20.26
C SER A 412 -14.36 -3.17 20.92
N LYS A 413 -15.51 -3.25 21.60
CA LYS A 413 -16.03 -4.50 22.16
C LYS A 413 -16.83 -5.23 21.09
N GLN A 414 -16.15 -6.01 20.26
CA GLN A 414 -16.77 -6.91 19.29
C GLN A 414 -16.72 -8.36 19.77
N GLN A 415 -17.18 -9.29 18.93
CA GLN A 415 -17.11 -10.73 19.22
C GLN A 415 -15.67 -11.22 19.38
N LEU A 416 -14.75 -10.69 18.57
CA LEU A 416 -13.31 -10.92 18.71
C LEU A 416 -12.69 -9.83 19.58
N ASP A 417 -11.79 -10.24 20.48
CA ASP A 417 -10.87 -9.32 21.15
C ASP A 417 -9.77 -8.91 20.15
N TRP A 418 -9.95 -7.74 19.56
CA TRP A 418 -9.04 -7.21 18.56
C TRP A 418 -7.68 -6.83 19.12
N MET A 419 -7.59 -6.44 20.39
CA MET A 419 -6.31 -6.12 21.02
C MET A 419 -5.48 -7.38 21.29
N GLU A 420 -6.14 -8.44 21.74
CA GLU A 420 -5.53 -9.75 21.91
C GLU A 420 -5.10 -10.33 20.56
N LEU A 421 -5.98 -10.28 19.54
CA LEU A 421 -5.68 -10.70 18.18
C LEU A 421 -4.48 -9.94 17.61
N TYR A 422 -4.41 -8.63 17.82
CA TYR A 422 -3.30 -7.80 17.41
C TYR A 422 -1.96 -8.27 18.00
N GLN A 423 -1.91 -8.58 19.29
CA GLN A 423 -0.69 -9.11 19.92
C GLN A 423 -0.25 -10.44 19.31
N PHE A 424 -1.20 -11.34 19.02
CA PHE A 424 -0.89 -12.60 18.34
C PHE A 424 -0.39 -12.39 16.91
N VAL A 425 -1.00 -11.45 16.16
CA VAL A 425 -0.54 -11.06 14.82
C VAL A 425 0.92 -10.59 14.87
N LEU A 426 1.26 -9.70 15.80
CA LEU A 426 2.63 -9.21 15.94
C LEU A 426 3.58 -10.38 16.21
N LYS A 427 3.25 -11.25 17.17
CA LYS A 427 4.06 -12.43 17.52
C LYS A 427 4.21 -13.43 16.37
N ARG A 428 3.20 -13.56 15.51
CA ARG A 428 3.18 -14.56 14.43
C ARG A 428 3.97 -14.11 13.21
N TYR A 429 3.92 -12.82 12.86
CA TYR A 429 4.42 -12.34 11.57
C TYR A 429 5.68 -11.48 11.64
N TYR A 430 6.17 -11.10 12.83
CA TYR A 430 7.40 -10.30 12.91
C TYR A 430 8.70 -11.05 12.55
N VAL A 431 8.63 -12.38 12.35
CA VAL A 431 9.77 -13.30 12.18
C VAL A 431 10.09 -13.70 10.74
#